data_AF-A0A7R7E580-F1
#
_entry.id   AF-A0A7R7E580-F1
#
_cell.length_a   1.000
_cell.length_b   1.000
_cell.length_c   1.000
_cell.angle_alpha   90.00
_cell.angle_beta   90.00
_cell.angle_gamma   90.00
#
_symmetry.space_group_name_H-M   'P 1'
#
loop_
_entity.id
_entity.type
_entity.pdbx_description
1 polymer ?
#
loop_
_entity_poly.entity_id
_entity_poly.type
_entity_poly.pdbx_seq_one_letter_code
_entity_poly.pdbx_strand_id
1 'polypeptide(L)' 'MAWYKYEQFLSKNTHDNFDKEWKPGETPPDAGIYRCKGCGDEIASNKGVQLPSQNHSQHTPAQGSIRWQMIVCTAYK' A
#
# COMPACT_ATOMS: atom_id res chain seq x y z
N MET A 1 -10.18 -3.74 1.68
CA MET A 1 -10.18 -2.54 2.55
C MET A 1 -9.71 -2.97 3.93
N ALA A 2 -8.68 -2.32 4.47
CA ALA A 2 -8.08 -2.67 5.76
C ALA A 2 -9.09 -2.48 6.89
N TRP A 3 -9.12 -3.44 7.82
CA TRP A 3 -9.96 -3.39 9.01
C TRP A 3 -9.13 -3.06 10.25
N TYR A 4 -9.68 -2.24 11.13
CA TYR A 4 -9.09 -1.93 12.44
C TYR A 4 -10.17 -2.01 13.52
N LYS A 5 -9.77 -2.41 14.73
CA LYS A 5 -10.67 -2.50 15.91
C LYS A 5 -10.38 -1.42 16.95
N TYR A 6 -9.13 -1.01 17.09
CA TYR A 6 -8.66 -0.15 18.17
C TYR A 6 -8.12 1.17 17.60
N GLU A 7 -8.99 2.17 17.47
CA GLU A 7 -8.64 3.48 16.89
C GLU A 7 -7.54 4.22 17.67
N GLN A 8 -7.45 4.00 19.00
CA GLN A 8 -6.44 4.64 19.84
C GLN A 8 -4.98 4.25 19.49
N PHE A 9 -4.78 3.24 18.65
CA PHE A 9 -3.46 2.85 18.14
C PHE A 9 -3.18 3.38 16.73
N LEU A 10 -4.10 4.15 16.16
CA LEU A 10 -3.95 4.80 14.86
C LEU A 10 -3.97 6.32 15.05
N SER A 11 -3.16 7.01 14.26
CA SER A 11 -3.17 8.47 14.19
C SER A 11 -3.26 8.87 12.73
N LYS A 12 -4.14 9.82 12.43
CA LYS A 12 -4.22 10.40 11.09
C LYS A 12 -2.90 11.13 10.79
N ASN A 13 -2.35 10.89 9.62
CA ASN A 13 -1.18 11.57 9.10
C ASN A 13 -1.46 11.97 7.64
N THR A 14 -1.00 13.15 7.23
CA THR A 14 -1.21 13.72 5.90
C THR A 14 0.10 13.89 5.12
N HIS A 15 1.11 13.07 5.45
CA HIS A 15 2.39 13.09 4.75
C HIS A 15 2.24 12.65 3.29
N ASP A 16 2.92 13.32 2.36
CA ASP A 16 2.80 13.10 0.91
C ASP A 16 3.09 11.66 0.44
N ASN A 17 3.84 10.88 1.23
CA ASN A 17 4.09 9.45 0.92
C ASN A 17 2.80 8.61 0.87
N PHE A 18 1.72 9.04 1.53
CA PHE A 18 0.40 8.39 1.43
C PHE A 18 -0.27 8.67 0.06
N ASP A 19 0.09 9.76 -0.61
CA ASP A 19 -0.45 10.13 -1.92
C ASP A 19 0.38 9.58 -3.09
N LYS A 20 1.63 9.17 -2.81
CA LYS A 20 2.52 8.60 -3.82
C LYS A 20 2.00 7.24 -4.33
N GLU A 21 1.96 7.12 -5.66
CA GLU A 21 1.76 5.85 -6.34
C GLU A 21 3.10 5.15 -6.59
N TRP A 22 3.17 3.88 -6.18
CA TRP A 22 4.32 3.02 -6.37
C TRP A 22 4.03 1.94 -7.42
N LYS A 23 5.01 1.67 -8.26
CA LYS A 23 4.94 0.64 -9.30
C LYS A 23 5.32 -0.73 -8.72
N PRO A 24 4.90 -1.83 -9.37
CA PRO A 24 5.38 -3.16 -9.04
C PRO A 24 6.91 -3.23 -9.06
N GLY A 25 7.51 -3.90 -8.07
CA GLY A 25 8.96 -4.03 -7.94
C GLY A 25 9.69 -2.81 -7.37
N GLU A 26 9.01 -1.67 -7.16
CA GLU A 26 9.60 -0.55 -6.41
C GLU A 26 9.68 -0.87 -4.92
N THR A 27 10.62 -0.21 -4.25
CA THR A 27 10.87 -0.36 -2.81
C THR A 27 10.47 0.92 -2.07
N PRO A 28 9.31 0.95 -1.42
CA PRO A 28 8.94 2.06 -0.56
C PRO A 28 9.87 2.18 0.67
N PRO A 29 10.14 3.40 1.15
CA PRO A 29 10.92 3.63 2.36
C PRO A 29 10.14 3.29 3.65
N ASP A 30 8.81 3.20 3.56
CA ASP A 30 7.91 3.02 4.70
C ASP A 30 7.31 1.61 4.71
N ALA A 31 7.31 1.00 5.89
CA ALA A 31 6.59 -0.24 6.13
C ALA A 31 5.10 0.07 6.39
N GLY A 32 4.21 -0.85 6.01
CA GLY A 32 2.78 -0.62 6.16
C GLY A 32 1.87 -1.46 5.29
N ILE A 33 0.62 -1.04 5.20
CA ILE A 33 -0.39 -1.61 4.33
C ILE A 33 -0.49 -0.76 3.06
N TYR A 34 -0.35 -1.41 1.92
CA TYR A 34 -0.46 -0.81 0.59
C TYR A 34 -1.69 -1.36 -0.11
N ARG A 35 -2.47 -0.46 -0.72
CA ARG A 35 -3.68 -0.78 -1.49
C ARG A 35 -3.44 -0.53 -2.97
N CYS A 36 -3.87 -1.45 -3.83
CA CYS A 36 -3.87 -1.27 -5.26
C CYS A 36 -5.00 -0.31 -5.68
N LYS A 37 -4.68 0.75 -6.40
CA LYS A 37 -5.69 1.69 -6.93
C LYS A 37 -6.51 1.11 -8.09
N GLY A 38 -6.06 0.01 -8.71
CA GLY A 38 -6.75 -0.65 -9.82
C GLY A 38 -7.88 -1.59 -9.37
N CYS A 39 -7.57 -2.53 -8.47
CA CYS A 39 -8.54 -3.53 -7.99
C CYS A 39 -8.99 -3.32 -6.53
N GLY A 40 -8.25 -2.56 -5.73
CA GLY A 40 -8.52 -2.36 -4.31
C GLY A 40 -7.92 -3.41 -3.38
N ASP A 41 -7.19 -4.41 -3.90
CA ASP A 41 -6.49 -5.42 -3.09
C ASP A 41 -5.37 -4.80 -2.26
N GLU A 42 -5.04 -5.47 -1.17
CA GLU A 42 -4.14 -4.94 -0.14
C GLU A 42 -3.05 -5.94 0.20
N ILE A 43 -1.88 -5.39 0.53
CA ILE A 43 -0.72 -6.15 0.96
C ILE A 43 -0.08 -5.48 2.18
N ALA A 44 0.56 -6.28 3.03
CA ALA A 44 1.50 -5.78 4.01
C ALA A 44 2.91 -5.77 3.39
N SER A 45 3.65 -4.69 3.55
CA SER A 45 5.03 -4.56 3.11
C SER A 45 5.94 -4.11 4.25
N ASN A 46 7.11 -4.73 4.35
CA ASN A 46 8.15 -4.33 5.28
C ASN A 46 9.04 -3.25 4.65
N LYS A 47 9.70 -2.47 5.51
CA LYS A 47 10.58 -1.38 5.09
C LYS A 47 11.74 -1.95 4.27
N GLY A 48 12.00 -1.37 3.11
CA GLY A 48 13.08 -1.81 2.23
C GLY A 48 12.78 -3.09 1.43
N VAL A 49 11.56 -3.63 1.51
CA VAL A 49 11.13 -4.77 0.69
C VAL A 49 10.46 -4.27 -0.58
N GLN A 50 10.81 -4.89 -1.72
CA GLN A 50 10.18 -4.62 -3.00
C GLN A 50 8.71 -5.02 -2.97
N LEU A 51 7.85 -4.13 -3.49
CA LEU A 51 6.45 -4.44 -3.69
C LEU A 51 6.32 -5.58 -4.73
N PRO A 52 5.36 -6.49 -4.54
CA PRO A 52 5.21 -7.66 -5.40
C PRO A 52 5.07 -7.24 -6.86
N SER A 53 5.85 -7.89 -7.72
CA SER A 53 5.84 -7.71 -9.17
C SER A 53 4.67 -8.45 -9.84
N GLN A 54 4.08 -9.43 -9.16
CA GLN A 54 3.07 -10.33 -9.71
C GLN A 54 1.81 -10.42 -8.83
N ASN A 55 0.69 -10.63 -9.53
CA ASN A 55 -0.66 -10.26 -9.14
C ASN A 55 -1.35 -11.18 -8.11
N HIS A 56 -2.15 -10.54 -7.28
CA HIS A 56 -3.43 -11.04 -6.79
C HIS A 56 -4.45 -10.97 -7.97
N SER A 57 -4.56 -12.01 -8.81
CA SER A 57 -5.41 -12.03 -10.04
C SER A 57 -5.05 -10.97 -11.11
N GLN A 58 -4.91 -11.40 -12.37
CA GLN A 58 -4.57 -10.49 -13.48
C GLN A 58 -5.54 -9.30 -13.59
N HIS A 59 -5.01 -8.08 -13.62
CA HIS A 59 -5.80 -6.88 -13.89
C HIS A 59 -6.45 -6.96 -15.27
N THR A 60 -7.73 -6.61 -15.34
CA THR A 60 -8.43 -6.33 -16.60
C THR A 60 -7.92 -5.02 -17.22
N PRO A 61 -8.14 -4.80 -18.54
CA PRO A 61 -7.80 -3.54 -19.18
C PRO A 61 -8.40 -2.31 -18.49
N ALA A 62 -9.62 -2.43 -17.95
CA ALA A 62 -10.30 -1.36 -17.23
C ALA A 62 -9.62 -0.99 -15.90
N GLN A 63 -8.92 -1.93 -15.25
CA GLN A 63 -8.18 -1.70 -14.01
C GLN A 63 -6.80 -1.06 -14.27
N GLY A 64 -6.31 -1.14 -15.51
CA GLY A 64 -5.02 -0.61 -15.94
C GLY A 64 -3.82 -1.28 -15.23
N SER A 65 -2.68 -0.60 -15.21
CA SER A 65 -1.48 -1.10 -14.51
C SER A 65 -1.68 -1.22 -12.99
N ILE A 66 -0.85 -2.02 -12.33
CA ILE A 66 -0.81 -2.06 -10.86
C ILE A 66 -0.19 -0.75 -10.36
N ARG A 67 -0.84 -0.14 -9.36
CA ARG A 67 -0.43 1.11 -8.71
C ARG A 67 -0.71 0.99 -7.22
N TRP A 68 0.35 0.89 -6.42
CA TRP A 68 0.28 0.72 -4.99
C TRP A 68 0.26 2.08 -4.29
N GLN A 69 -0.63 2.24 -3.32
CA GLN A 69 -0.73 3.43 -2.49
C GLN A 69 -0.73 3.01 -1.03
N MET A 70 0.10 3.65 -0.20
CA MET A 70 0.11 3.38 1.23
C MET A 70 -1.17 3.90 1.88
N ILE A 71 -1.82 3.08 2.71
CA ILE A 71 -3.03 3.47 3.45
C ILE A 71 -2.86 3.38 4.97
N VAL A 72 -1.86 2.64 5.44
CA VAL A 72 -1.44 2.58 6.85
C VAL A 72 0.08 2.49 6.87
N CYS A 73 0.74 3.34 7.65
CA CYS A 73 2.19 3.29 7.86
C CYS A 73 2.50 2.77 9.27
N THR A 74 3.49 1.89 9.40
CA THR A 74 4.03 1.53 10.71
C THR A 74 5.05 2.59 11.13
N ALA A 75 4.71 3.38 12.14
CA ALA A 75 5.65 4.31 12.75
C ALA A 75 6.58 3.54 13.70
N TYR A 76 7.87 3.50 13.39
CA TYR A 76 8.88 3.11 14.38
C TYR A 76 9.03 4.26 15.38
N LYS A 77 9.16 3.93 16.67
CA LYS A 77 9.60 4.89 17.68
C LYS A 77 11.10 5.13 17.56
#